data_AF-A0A507EH72-F1
#
_entry.id   AF-A0A507EH72-F1
#
_cell.length_a   1.000
_cell.length_b   1.000
_cell.length_c   1.000
_cell.angle_alpha   90.00
_cell.angle_beta   90.00
_cell.angle_gamma   90.00
#
_symmetry.space_group_name_H-M   'P 1'
#
loop_
_entity.id
_entity.type
_entity.pdbx_description
1 polymer ?
#
loop_
_entity_poly.entity_id
_entity_poly.type
_entity_poly.pdbx_seq_one_letter_code
_entity_poly.pdbx_strand_id
1 'polypeptide(L)'
;MTAPGKRSNDSPTKAKADGEPPAKKIAADAEETVVDLYVDEAFGVAPAVIYEVLTNGEKYAEATGAAVWKGNLEVGKDWLSGDGFCKYRALHLVPNKLIVQEWRAEHWEPSFPSSTVVTTLSPRPDGGARVVLNHINVPSKEAERLQAGWVDKVLKPIRAYLKDDKSGRPPRTGRNLCHIEIPAKDADRAGKFYAEVFGWNVAKWAEEYVGFSSGPRNSEWGWVDGGFPQQKTKQIADHEKVASPTLYFDAKPVEEFEKKVVAAGGKVLKPKHKTYYGTIAECQDTEGNFFVLYEYNLP
;
A
#
# COMPACT_ATOMS: atom_id res chain seq x y z
N MET A 1 38.72 -28.46 84.04
CA MET A 1 39.39 -29.23 82.98
C MET A 1 38.57 -29.11 81.70
N THR A 2 39.26 -28.90 80.58
CA THR A 2 38.87 -29.11 79.16
C THR A 2 37.69 -28.34 78.54
N ALA A 3 38.05 -27.42 77.62
CA ALA A 3 37.30 -27.00 76.43
C ALA A 3 37.51 -28.06 75.29
N PRO A 4 37.08 -27.89 74.00
CA PRO A 4 36.30 -26.81 73.37
C PRO A 4 35.25 -27.24 72.31
N GLY A 5 34.46 -26.29 71.81
CA GLY A 5 33.70 -26.40 70.55
C GLY A 5 33.58 -25.03 69.86
N LYS A 6 34.45 -24.77 68.87
CA LYS A 6 34.54 -23.54 68.07
C LYS A 6 33.31 -23.31 67.20
N ARG A 7 32.91 -22.05 67.04
CA ARG A 7 32.74 -21.36 65.74
C ARG A 7 32.67 -19.84 65.96
N SER A 8 33.56 -19.11 65.30
CA SER A 8 33.62 -17.65 65.22
C SER A 8 33.76 -17.25 63.75
N ASN A 9 33.10 -16.14 63.38
CA ASN A 9 33.50 -15.15 62.35
C ASN A 9 33.61 -15.66 60.88
N ASP A 10 33.31 -14.91 59.80
CA ASP A 10 33.33 -13.47 59.52
C ASP A 10 32.45 -13.16 58.28
N SER A 11 32.09 -11.89 58.06
CA SER A 11 31.61 -11.32 56.77
C SER A 11 32.82 -10.79 55.94
N PRO A 12 32.65 -10.13 54.77
CA PRO A 12 32.11 -10.56 53.47
C PRO A 12 33.14 -10.37 52.31
N THR A 13 33.00 -11.07 51.17
CA THR A 13 33.84 -10.80 49.98
C THR A 13 33.11 -10.93 48.65
N LYS A 14 33.07 -9.80 47.91
CA LYS A 14 33.11 -9.58 46.45
C LYS A 14 32.53 -10.67 45.52
N ALA A 15 31.42 -10.36 44.86
CA ALA A 15 31.01 -11.00 43.61
C ALA A 15 31.62 -10.24 42.42
N LYS A 16 32.39 -10.95 41.57
CA LYS A 16 32.76 -10.55 40.21
C LYS A 16 31.89 -11.34 39.22
N ALA A 17 31.64 -10.71 38.08
CA ALA A 17 30.94 -11.21 36.91
C ALA A 17 31.58 -12.48 36.34
N ASP A 18 30.75 -13.33 35.71
CA ASP A 18 30.88 -13.81 34.33
C ASP A 18 29.86 -14.95 34.12
N GLY A 19 28.89 -14.72 33.24
CA GLY A 19 27.82 -15.65 32.91
C GLY A 19 27.03 -15.11 31.74
N GLU A 20 27.52 -15.39 30.54
CA GLU A 20 26.84 -15.17 29.27
C GLU A 20 25.40 -15.72 29.35
N PRO A 21 24.36 -14.95 28.97
CA PRO A 21 22.99 -15.44 29.04
C PRO A 21 22.83 -16.61 28.05
N PRO A 22 22.10 -17.68 28.41
CA PRO A 22 21.98 -18.84 27.55
C PRO A 22 21.36 -18.42 26.23
N ALA A 23 22.09 -18.67 25.14
CA ALA A 23 21.59 -18.51 23.79
C ALA A 23 20.26 -19.26 23.69
N LYS A 24 19.16 -18.53 23.46
CA LYS A 24 17.90 -19.13 23.02
C LYS A 24 18.24 -19.89 21.74
N LYS A 25 18.24 -21.22 21.81
CA LYS A 25 18.10 -22.07 20.62
C LYS A 25 16.85 -21.59 19.91
N ILE A 26 17.06 -20.90 18.78
CA ILE A 26 15.99 -20.64 17.82
C ILE A 26 15.53 -22.02 17.38
N ALA A 27 14.30 -22.36 17.72
CA ALA A 27 13.69 -23.61 17.28
C ALA A 27 13.68 -23.65 15.74
N ALA A 28 14.00 -24.82 15.20
CA ALA A 28 13.97 -25.12 13.79
C ALA A 28 12.55 -24.90 13.21
N ASP A 29 12.53 -24.34 12.00
CA ASP A 29 11.48 -24.40 10.98
C ASP A 29 10.04 -24.17 11.45
N ALA A 30 9.63 -22.90 11.50
CA ALA A 30 8.22 -22.56 11.36
C ALA A 30 7.76 -23.02 9.96
N GLU A 31 6.69 -23.83 9.89
CA GLU A 31 6.06 -24.23 8.64
C GLU A 31 5.77 -22.99 7.78
N GLU A 32 6.14 -23.05 6.50
CA GLU A 32 5.91 -21.95 5.57
C GLU A 32 4.40 -21.75 5.35
N THR A 33 3.90 -20.58 5.71
CA THR A 33 2.48 -20.22 5.56
C THR A 33 2.17 -19.75 4.14
N VAL A 34 0.88 -19.69 3.79
CA VAL A 34 0.40 -19.11 2.53
C VAL A 34 -0.26 -17.76 2.75
N VAL A 35 -0.21 -16.92 1.72
CA VAL A 35 -0.89 -15.61 1.65
C VAL A 35 -1.49 -15.41 0.26
N ASP A 36 -2.44 -14.49 0.16
CA ASP A 36 -2.99 -14.04 -1.11
C ASP A 36 -2.40 -12.67 -1.46
N LEU A 37 -2.09 -12.45 -2.73
CA LEU A 37 -1.58 -11.17 -3.23
C LEU A 37 -2.65 -10.46 -4.03
N TYR A 38 -2.60 -9.13 -3.99
CA TYR A 38 -3.52 -8.26 -4.70
C TYR A 38 -2.77 -7.18 -5.48
N VAL A 39 -3.10 -7.04 -6.77
CA VAL A 39 -2.60 -5.98 -7.65
C VAL A 39 -3.79 -5.32 -8.33
N ASP A 40 -3.84 -3.99 -8.31
CA ASP A 40 -4.94 -3.19 -8.87
C ASP A 40 -4.40 -1.99 -9.61
N GLU A 41 -4.39 -2.13 -10.93
CA GLU A 41 -3.84 -1.17 -11.87
C GLU A 41 -4.92 -0.74 -12.84
N ALA A 42 -4.93 0.54 -13.18
CA ALA A 42 -5.76 1.04 -14.26
C ALA A 42 -4.93 1.23 -15.53
N PHE A 43 -5.59 1.30 -16.67
CA PHE A 43 -4.98 1.52 -17.97
C PHE A 43 -5.83 2.51 -18.75
N GLY A 44 -5.19 3.29 -19.62
CA GLY A 44 -5.86 4.25 -20.49
C GLY A 44 -6.49 3.67 -21.74
N VAL A 45 -6.36 2.35 -21.93
CA VAL A 45 -6.90 1.57 -23.04
C VAL A 45 -8.06 0.67 -22.59
N ALA A 46 -8.87 0.22 -23.55
CA ALA A 46 -10.02 -0.64 -23.27
C ALA A 46 -9.60 -2.02 -22.74
N PRO A 47 -10.46 -2.71 -21.94
CA PRO A 47 -10.19 -4.05 -21.40
C PRO A 47 -9.77 -5.08 -22.45
N ALA A 48 -10.35 -5.01 -23.65
CA ALA A 48 -10.06 -5.92 -24.74
C ALA A 48 -8.59 -5.87 -25.20
N VAL A 49 -7.97 -4.69 -25.19
CA VAL A 49 -6.57 -4.50 -25.59
C VAL A 49 -5.64 -5.22 -24.62
N ILE A 50 -5.89 -5.07 -23.31
CA ILE A 50 -5.09 -5.69 -22.26
C ILE A 50 -5.32 -7.20 -22.25
N TYR A 51 -6.57 -7.64 -22.40
CA TYR A 51 -6.90 -9.06 -22.49
C TYR A 51 -6.16 -9.73 -23.64
N GLU A 52 -6.10 -9.08 -24.80
CA GLU A 52 -5.38 -9.60 -25.95
C GLU A 52 -3.89 -9.75 -25.68
N VAL A 53 -3.24 -8.75 -25.07
CA VAL A 53 -1.81 -8.86 -24.71
C VAL A 53 -1.57 -9.96 -23.68
N LEU A 54 -2.43 -10.11 -22.67
CA LEU A 54 -2.28 -11.12 -21.62
C LEU A 54 -2.58 -12.55 -22.10
N THR A 55 -3.36 -12.70 -23.16
CA THR A 55 -3.78 -14.03 -23.65
C THR A 55 -3.11 -14.45 -24.95
N ASN A 56 -2.46 -13.55 -25.70
CA ASN A 56 -1.69 -13.89 -26.88
C ASN A 56 -0.20 -13.94 -26.54
N GLY A 57 0.43 -15.11 -26.67
CA GLY A 57 1.80 -15.30 -26.23
C GLY A 57 2.82 -14.46 -27.01
N GLU A 58 2.61 -14.23 -28.30
CA GLU A 58 3.50 -13.40 -29.12
C GLU A 58 3.46 -11.94 -28.67
N LYS A 59 2.25 -11.40 -28.43
CA LYS A 59 2.07 -10.04 -27.87
C LYS A 59 2.58 -9.92 -26.44
N TYR A 60 2.33 -10.93 -25.61
CA TYR A 60 2.82 -10.97 -24.23
C TYR A 60 4.35 -10.93 -24.19
N ALA A 61 4.99 -11.73 -25.04
CA ALA A 61 6.44 -11.78 -25.16
C ALA A 61 7.03 -10.48 -25.69
N GLU A 62 6.42 -9.89 -26.72
CA GLU A 62 6.83 -8.58 -27.24
C GLU A 62 6.73 -7.50 -26.16
N ALA A 63 5.68 -7.55 -25.33
CA ALA A 63 5.45 -6.58 -24.28
C ALA A 63 6.37 -6.73 -23.06
N THR A 64 6.67 -7.96 -22.64
CA THR A 64 7.35 -8.24 -21.36
C THR A 64 8.81 -8.70 -21.52
N GLY A 65 9.20 -9.12 -22.72
CA GLY A 65 10.49 -9.75 -22.98
C GLY A 65 10.58 -11.22 -22.50
N ALA A 66 9.47 -11.81 -22.04
CA ALA A 66 9.42 -13.20 -21.60
C ALA A 66 9.47 -14.20 -22.78
N ALA A 67 9.94 -15.43 -22.51
CA ALA A 67 9.91 -16.52 -23.49
C ALA A 67 8.47 -17.00 -23.77
N VAL A 68 8.25 -17.52 -24.99
CA VAL A 68 6.94 -17.43 -25.68
C VAL A 68 6.26 -18.78 -25.85
N TRP A 69 4.93 -18.81 -25.67
CA TRP A 69 4.04 -19.80 -26.29
C TRP A 69 3.38 -19.22 -27.53
N LYS A 70 3.11 -20.05 -28.56
CA LYS A 70 2.51 -19.54 -29.81
C LYS A 70 1.00 -19.43 -29.69
N GLY A 71 0.46 -18.31 -30.18
CA GLY A 71 -0.98 -18.07 -30.29
C GLY A 71 -1.65 -17.70 -28.97
N ASN A 72 -2.97 -17.88 -28.93
CA ASN A 72 -3.79 -17.51 -27.78
C ASN A 72 -3.78 -18.62 -26.71
N LEU A 73 -3.96 -18.23 -25.44
CA LEU A 73 -4.22 -19.16 -24.35
C LEU A 73 -5.49 -19.95 -24.62
N GLU A 74 -5.41 -21.25 -24.36
CA GLU A 74 -6.52 -22.19 -24.50
C GLU A 74 -6.73 -22.90 -23.16
N VAL A 75 -8.00 -23.00 -22.75
CA VAL A 75 -8.37 -23.70 -21.51
C VAL A 75 -8.08 -25.19 -21.63
N GLY A 76 -7.49 -25.76 -20.59
CA GLY A 76 -7.26 -27.21 -20.49
C GLY A 76 -6.06 -27.73 -21.29
N LYS A 77 -5.24 -26.85 -21.86
CA LYS A 77 -3.92 -27.23 -22.42
C LYS A 77 -2.87 -27.43 -21.34
N ASP A 78 -1.73 -27.99 -21.76
CA ASP A 78 -0.57 -28.25 -20.91
C ASP A 78 0.03 -26.96 -20.33
N TRP A 79 0.89 -27.13 -19.33
CA TRP A 79 1.64 -26.06 -18.70
C TRP A 79 2.54 -25.36 -19.71
N LEU A 80 2.47 -24.04 -19.71
CA LEU A 80 3.35 -23.15 -20.45
C LEU A 80 4.47 -22.72 -19.51
N SER A 81 5.71 -22.99 -19.88
CA SER A 81 6.86 -22.35 -19.23
C SER A 81 6.88 -20.89 -19.64
N GLY A 82 6.95 -19.99 -18.66
CA GLY A 82 7.22 -18.58 -18.87
C GLY A 82 8.69 -18.35 -19.25
N ASP A 83 9.30 -17.34 -18.67
CA ASP A 83 10.71 -16.98 -18.77
C ASP A 83 11.69 -17.94 -18.06
N GLY A 84 11.25 -19.17 -17.75
CA GLY A 84 12.00 -20.14 -16.95
C GLY A 84 11.95 -19.90 -15.44
N PHE A 85 11.31 -18.82 -14.97
CA PHE A 85 11.06 -18.60 -13.54
C PHE A 85 9.78 -19.28 -13.07
N CYS A 86 8.75 -19.30 -13.91
CA CYS A 86 7.46 -19.86 -13.58
C CYS A 86 6.85 -20.62 -14.75
N LYS A 87 5.82 -21.40 -14.42
CA LYS A 87 4.92 -22.03 -15.36
C LYS A 87 3.49 -21.73 -14.98
N TYR A 88 2.60 -21.73 -15.96
CA TYR A 88 1.18 -21.57 -15.73
C TYR A 88 0.36 -22.27 -16.81
N ARG A 89 -0.92 -22.49 -16.54
CA ARG A 89 -1.90 -22.96 -17.54
C ARG A 89 -3.24 -22.29 -17.34
N ALA A 90 -3.96 -22.05 -18.43
CA ALA A 90 -5.29 -21.45 -18.38
C ALA A 90 -6.32 -22.46 -17.86
N LEU A 91 -7.02 -22.10 -16.79
CA LEU A 91 -8.12 -22.86 -16.20
C LEU A 91 -9.48 -22.36 -16.68
N HIS A 92 -9.62 -21.04 -16.85
CA HIS A 92 -10.86 -20.44 -17.34
C HIS A 92 -10.58 -19.08 -17.98
N LEU A 93 -11.31 -18.77 -19.05
CA LEU A 93 -11.17 -17.53 -19.82
C LEU A 93 -12.56 -16.98 -20.15
N VAL A 94 -12.81 -15.72 -19.80
CA VAL A 94 -13.97 -14.96 -20.28
C VAL A 94 -13.43 -13.77 -21.08
N PRO A 95 -13.69 -13.72 -22.40
CA PRO A 95 -13.15 -12.67 -23.26
C PRO A 95 -13.32 -11.27 -22.69
N ASN A 96 -12.20 -10.53 -22.64
CA ASN A 96 -12.13 -9.13 -22.20
C ASN A 96 -12.50 -8.88 -20.72
N LYS A 97 -12.66 -9.93 -19.91
CA LYS A 97 -13.19 -9.82 -18.54
C LYS A 97 -12.44 -10.62 -17.49
N LEU A 98 -12.05 -11.86 -17.78
CA LEU A 98 -11.52 -12.77 -16.77
C LEU A 98 -10.50 -13.72 -17.37
N ILE A 99 -9.38 -13.88 -16.66
CA ILE A 99 -8.35 -14.88 -16.93
C ILE A 99 -8.08 -15.58 -15.60
N VAL A 100 -8.26 -16.90 -15.57
CA VAL A 100 -7.93 -17.75 -14.41
C VAL A 100 -6.85 -18.71 -14.83
N GLN A 101 -5.74 -18.70 -14.12
CA GLN A 101 -4.58 -19.53 -14.39
C GLN A 101 -4.16 -20.30 -13.14
N GLU A 102 -3.78 -21.55 -13.33
CA GLU A 102 -2.93 -22.23 -12.35
C GLU A 102 -1.51 -21.71 -12.56
N TRP A 103 -0.79 -21.42 -11.48
CA TRP A 103 0.53 -20.79 -11.54
C TRP A 103 1.49 -21.49 -10.58
N ARG A 104 2.77 -21.53 -10.95
CA ARG A 104 3.81 -22.10 -10.10
C ARG A 104 5.19 -21.54 -10.45
N ALA A 105 5.97 -21.12 -9.45
CA ALA A 105 7.39 -20.85 -9.66
C ALA A 105 8.18 -22.15 -9.73
N GLU A 106 9.17 -22.23 -10.60
CA GLU A 106 9.94 -23.47 -10.81
C GLU A 106 10.78 -23.84 -9.58
N HIS A 107 11.19 -22.86 -8.77
CA HIS A 107 11.97 -23.09 -7.56
C HIS A 107 11.14 -23.44 -6.31
N TRP A 108 9.81 -23.47 -6.41
CA TRP A 108 8.95 -23.84 -5.29
C TRP A 108 9.09 -25.32 -4.95
N GLU A 109 9.17 -25.62 -3.65
CA GLU A 109 9.26 -26.98 -3.12
C GLU A 109 8.19 -27.89 -3.71
N PRO A 110 8.53 -29.10 -4.21
CA PRO A 110 7.59 -29.99 -4.90
C PRO A 110 6.34 -30.35 -4.07
N SER A 111 6.45 -30.34 -2.75
CA SER A 111 5.34 -30.60 -1.82
C SER A 111 4.34 -29.43 -1.72
N PHE A 112 4.77 -28.21 -2.04
CA PHE A 112 3.89 -27.05 -2.04
C PHE A 112 2.96 -27.13 -3.27
N PRO A 113 1.64 -26.92 -3.14
CA PRO A 113 0.74 -26.94 -4.29
C PRO A 113 0.99 -25.77 -5.23
N SER A 114 0.47 -25.87 -6.46
CA SER A 114 0.37 -24.70 -7.35
C SER A 114 -0.56 -23.65 -6.76
N SER A 115 -0.30 -22.38 -7.08
CA SER A 115 -1.17 -21.25 -6.75
C SER A 115 -2.18 -20.98 -7.87
N THR A 116 -3.10 -20.06 -7.63
CA THR A 116 -4.07 -19.61 -8.64
C THR A 116 -3.95 -18.11 -8.87
N VAL A 117 -3.88 -17.69 -10.13
CA VAL A 117 -3.91 -16.29 -10.53
C VAL A 117 -5.26 -15.99 -11.17
N VAL A 118 -5.97 -15.01 -10.62
CA VAL A 118 -7.26 -14.54 -11.12
C VAL A 118 -7.12 -13.09 -11.53
N THR A 119 -7.09 -12.84 -12.84
CA THR A 119 -7.02 -11.49 -13.42
C THR A 119 -8.40 -11.10 -13.95
N THR A 120 -8.97 -10.05 -13.39
CA THR A 120 -10.23 -9.44 -13.84
C THR A 120 -9.98 -8.12 -14.55
N LEU A 121 -10.73 -7.88 -15.61
CA LEU A 121 -10.67 -6.68 -16.42
C LEU A 121 -12.06 -6.06 -16.45
N SER A 122 -12.16 -4.79 -16.07
CA SER A 122 -13.42 -4.05 -16.07
C SER A 122 -13.28 -2.71 -16.77
N PRO A 123 -14.31 -2.24 -17.50
CA PRO A 123 -14.27 -0.94 -18.15
C PRO A 123 -14.30 0.18 -17.11
N ARG A 124 -13.61 1.28 -17.42
CA ARG A 124 -13.68 2.54 -16.66
C ARG A 124 -14.56 3.56 -17.39
N PRO A 125 -15.16 4.53 -16.68
CA PRO A 125 -16.00 5.57 -17.28
C PRO A 125 -15.29 6.43 -18.33
N ASP A 126 -13.97 6.54 -18.27
CA ASP A 126 -13.13 7.30 -19.22
C ASP A 126 -12.69 6.49 -20.45
N GLY A 127 -13.28 5.30 -20.66
CA GLY A 127 -12.93 4.40 -21.76
C GLY A 127 -11.70 3.53 -21.51
N GLY A 128 -11.03 3.71 -20.36
CA GLY A 128 -9.92 2.86 -19.93
C GLY A 128 -10.37 1.53 -19.32
N ALA A 129 -9.42 0.83 -18.70
CA ALA A 129 -9.67 -0.43 -18.00
C ALA A 129 -9.13 -0.40 -16.57
N ARG A 130 -9.75 -1.16 -15.67
CA ARG A 130 -9.19 -1.56 -14.38
C ARG A 130 -8.83 -3.04 -14.47
N VAL A 131 -7.61 -3.36 -14.08
CA VAL A 131 -7.00 -4.69 -14.05
C VAL A 131 -6.77 -5.04 -12.60
N VAL A 132 -7.51 -6.03 -12.09
CA VAL A 132 -7.31 -6.55 -10.74
C VAL A 132 -6.80 -7.97 -10.84
N LEU A 133 -5.61 -8.23 -10.31
CA LEU A 133 -4.99 -9.54 -10.25
C LEU A 133 -4.93 -10.00 -8.80
N ASN A 134 -5.49 -11.17 -8.53
CA ASN A 134 -5.38 -11.86 -7.26
C ASN A 134 -4.49 -13.09 -7.46
N HIS A 135 -3.43 -13.23 -6.66
CA HIS A 135 -2.57 -14.42 -6.67
C HIS A 135 -2.75 -15.17 -5.36
N ILE A 136 -3.54 -16.23 -5.41
CA ILE A 136 -4.07 -16.95 -4.25
C ILE A 136 -3.15 -18.12 -3.91
N ASN A 137 -2.95 -18.38 -2.61
CA ASN A 137 -2.19 -19.51 -2.08
C ASN A 137 -0.68 -19.46 -2.42
N VAL A 138 -0.06 -18.30 -2.19
CA VAL A 138 1.37 -18.05 -2.44
C VAL A 138 2.19 -18.29 -1.16
N PRO A 139 3.36 -18.95 -1.21
CA PRO A 139 4.27 -19.04 -0.06
C PRO A 139 4.60 -17.65 0.49
N SER A 140 4.41 -17.44 1.79
CA SER A 140 4.49 -16.11 2.41
C SER A 140 5.85 -15.44 2.25
N LYS A 141 6.93 -16.22 2.16
CA LYS A 141 8.30 -15.72 1.94
C LYS A 141 8.52 -15.15 0.53
N GLU A 142 7.70 -15.54 -0.45
CA GLU A 142 7.77 -15.09 -1.84
C GLU A 142 6.81 -13.93 -2.14
N ALA A 143 5.93 -13.59 -1.19
CA ALA A 143 4.83 -12.65 -1.39
C ALA A 143 5.27 -11.27 -1.92
N GLU A 144 6.24 -10.65 -1.24
CA GLU A 144 6.76 -9.33 -1.61
C GLU A 144 7.37 -9.34 -3.02
N ARG A 145 8.19 -10.36 -3.31
CA ARG A 145 8.86 -10.51 -4.60
C ARG A 145 7.86 -10.71 -5.73
N LEU A 146 6.85 -11.57 -5.53
CA LEU A 146 5.87 -11.88 -6.56
C LEU A 146 4.90 -10.73 -6.81
N GLN A 147 4.48 -10.02 -5.76
CA GLN A 147 3.65 -8.84 -5.89
C GLN A 147 4.39 -7.74 -6.67
N ALA A 148 5.65 -7.46 -6.32
CA ALA A 148 6.49 -6.54 -7.07
C ALA A 148 6.69 -7.03 -8.52
N GLY A 149 6.91 -8.33 -8.72
CA GLY A 149 7.08 -8.95 -10.03
C GLY A 149 5.89 -8.73 -10.97
N TRP A 150 4.65 -8.92 -10.50
CA TRP A 150 3.46 -8.64 -11.30
C TRP A 150 3.41 -7.19 -11.79
N VAL A 151 3.77 -6.24 -10.93
CA VAL A 151 3.78 -4.81 -11.31
C VAL A 151 4.95 -4.49 -12.23
N ASP A 152 6.17 -4.84 -11.82
CA ASP A 152 7.41 -4.38 -12.45
C ASP A 152 7.79 -5.14 -13.71
N LYS A 153 7.45 -6.43 -13.77
CA LYS A 153 7.85 -7.33 -14.86
C LYS A 153 6.71 -7.65 -15.83
N VAL A 154 5.46 -7.42 -15.44
CA VAL A 154 4.30 -7.71 -16.29
C VAL A 154 3.55 -6.43 -16.65
N LEU A 155 2.92 -5.75 -15.67
CA LEU A 155 2.00 -4.65 -15.97
C LEU A 155 2.71 -3.37 -16.46
N LYS A 156 3.86 -3.00 -15.88
CA LYS A 156 4.65 -1.86 -16.36
C LYS A 156 5.18 -2.05 -17.80
N PRO A 157 5.78 -3.19 -18.17
CA PRO A 157 6.17 -3.45 -19.56
C PRO A 157 4.99 -3.46 -20.53
N ILE A 158 3.86 -4.09 -20.17
CA ILE A 158 2.62 -4.05 -20.98
C ILE A 158 2.15 -2.61 -21.20
N ARG A 159 2.19 -1.77 -20.16
CA ARG A 159 1.84 -0.35 -20.29
C ARG A 159 2.75 0.36 -21.30
N ALA A 160 4.05 0.15 -21.21
CA ALA A 160 5.03 0.74 -22.13
C ALA A 160 4.82 0.25 -23.57
N TYR A 161 4.59 -1.05 -23.77
CA TYR A 161 4.28 -1.66 -25.05
C TYR A 161 3.05 -1.04 -25.71
N LEU A 162 1.98 -0.85 -24.93
CA LEU A 162 0.75 -0.23 -25.39
C LEU A 162 0.86 1.29 -25.60
N LYS A 163 2.02 1.88 -25.28
CA LYS A 163 2.25 3.33 -25.25
C LYS A 163 1.18 4.05 -24.43
N ASP A 164 0.75 3.42 -23.34
CA ASP A 164 -0.26 3.94 -22.45
C ASP A 164 0.40 4.93 -21.48
N ASP A 165 0.53 6.17 -21.95
CA ASP A 165 1.03 7.34 -21.21
C ASP A 165 0.03 7.87 -20.17
N LYS A 166 -1.23 7.44 -20.27
CA LYS A 166 -2.26 7.67 -19.26
C LYS A 166 -1.92 6.78 -18.08
N SER A 167 -1.20 7.35 -17.11
CA SER A 167 -0.90 6.70 -15.84
C SER A 167 -2.12 5.95 -15.32
N GLY A 168 -1.89 4.72 -14.91
CA GLY A 168 -2.90 3.74 -14.53
C GLY A 168 -3.62 4.00 -13.22
N ARG A 169 -3.71 5.24 -12.81
CA ARG A 169 -4.77 5.76 -11.96
C ARG A 169 -5.10 7.09 -12.63
N PRO A 170 -6.38 7.52 -12.70
CA PRO A 170 -6.64 8.92 -13.04
C PRO A 170 -5.66 9.74 -12.20
N PRO A 171 -4.95 10.73 -12.76
CA PRO A 171 -4.03 11.51 -11.96
C PRO A 171 -4.78 11.88 -10.69
N ARG A 172 -4.15 11.71 -9.52
CA ARG A 172 -4.83 12.04 -8.25
C ARG A 172 -5.34 13.49 -8.23
N THR A 173 -4.99 14.31 -9.23
CA THR A 173 -5.59 15.61 -9.52
C THR A 173 -7.12 15.57 -9.38
N GLY A 174 -7.57 16.08 -8.23
CA GLY A 174 -8.88 16.68 -8.11
C GLY A 174 -9.95 15.96 -7.29
N ARG A 175 -9.77 14.77 -6.70
CA ARG A 175 -10.93 14.09 -6.04
C ARG A 175 -10.70 13.25 -4.79
N ASN A 176 -9.47 12.86 -4.45
CA ASN A 176 -9.24 11.85 -3.42
C ASN A 176 -8.91 12.46 -2.06
N LEU A 177 -9.38 11.83 -0.98
CA LEU A 177 -8.79 12.02 0.35
C LEU A 177 -7.29 11.69 0.24
N CYS A 178 -6.44 12.69 0.37
CA CYS A 178 -5.02 12.58 0.12
C CYS A 178 -4.18 12.71 1.39
N HIS A 179 -4.73 13.35 2.42
CA HIS A 179 -4.06 13.55 3.70
C HIS A 179 -5.07 13.68 4.84
N ILE A 180 -4.69 13.26 6.04
CA ILE A 180 -5.49 13.45 7.26
C ILE A 180 -4.63 14.11 8.33
N GLU A 181 -5.14 15.19 8.92
CA GLU A 181 -4.57 15.69 10.17
C GLU A 181 -5.41 15.24 11.34
N ILE A 182 -4.77 14.74 12.39
CA ILE A 182 -5.41 14.35 13.66
C ILE A 182 -4.81 15.27 14.74
N PRO A 183 -5.45 16.41 15.04
CA PRO A 183 -4.85 17.39 15.95
C PRO A 183 -4.63 16.80 17.34
N ALA A 184 -3.45 17.06 17.92
CA ALA A 184 -3.07 16.52 19.22
C ALA A 184 -2.43 17.60 20.10
N LYS A 185 -2.82 17.61 21.39
CA LYS A 185 -2.12 18.41 22.42
C LYS A 185 -0.70 17.92 22.69
N ASP A 186 -0.40 16.68 22.32
CA ASP A 186 0.91 16.06 22.40
C ASP A 186 1.01 15.10 21.21
N ALA A 187 1.66 15.57 20.15
CA ALA A 187 1.78 14.88 18.87
C ALA A 187 2.63 13.61 18.98
N ASP A 188 3.71 13.64 19.77
CA ASP A 188 4.57 12.47 19.99
C ASP A 188 3.80 11.36 20.73
N ARG A 189 3.04 11.72 21.77
CA ARG A 189 2.18 10.77 22.50
C ARG A 189 1.08 10.21 21.61
N ALA A 190 0.44 11.04 20.80
CA ALA A 190 -0.59 10.58 19.85
C ALA A 190 0.01 9.64 18.81
N GLY A 191 1.15 9.99 18.22
CA GLY A 191 1.87 9.16 17.27
C GLY A 191 2.20 7.77 17.82
N LYS A 192 2.74 7.69 19.04
CA LYS A 192 3.02 6.41 19.71
C LYS A 192 1.77 5.55 19.86
N PHE A 193 0.64 6.14 20.26
CA PHE A 193 -0.62 5.41 20.38
C PHE A 193 -1.04 4.77 19.04
N TYR A 194 -1.05 5.51 17.94
CA TYR A 194 -1.46 4.97 16.64
C TYR A 194 -0.46 3.93 16.10
N ALA A 195 0.84 4.12 16.37
CA ALA A 195 1.86 3.12 16.04
C ALA A 195 1.65 1.81 16.83
N GLU A 196 1.35 1.89 18.13
CA GLU A 196 1.13 0.71 18.98
C GLU A 196 -0.18 -0.02 18.65
N VAL A 197 -1.26 0.70 18.41
CA VAL A 197 -2.60 0.10 18.18
C VAL A 197 -2.75 -0.44 16.76
N PHE A 198 -2.22 0.27 15.76
CA PHE A 198 -2.47 -0.02 14.34
C PHE A 198 -1.22 -0.36 13.54
N GLY A 199 -0.03 -0.34 14.14
CA GLY A 199 1.23 -0.59 13.44
C GLY A 199 1.61 0.51 12.43
N TRP A 200 1.06 1.71 12.57
CA TRP A 200 1.37 2.82 11.66
C TRP A 200 2.83 3.23 11.74
N ASN A 201 3.41 3.58 10.59
CA ASN A 201 4.74 4.16 10.57
C ASN A 201 4.64 5.63 10.95
N VAL A 202 5.30 6.04 12.03
CA VAL A 202 5.23 7.39 12.58
C VAL A 202 6.63 7.99 12.65
N ALA A 203 6.77 9.21 12.15
CA ALA A 203 8.04 9.92 12.14
C ALA A 203 7.84 11.43 12.31
N LYS A 204 8.81 12.11 12.91
CA LYS A 204 8.81 13.57 13.01
C LYS A 204 9.13 14.19 11.65
N TRP A 205 8.18 14.94 11.07
CA TRP A 205 8.36 15.59 9.75
C TRP A 205 8.66 17.08 9.87
N ALA A 206 8.23 17.73 10.95
CA ALA A 206 8.61 19.10 11.30
C ALA A 206 8.64 19.29 12.83
N GLU A 207 9.10 20.46 13.29
CA GLU A 207 9.25 20.77 14.73
C GLU A 207 7.96 20.54 15.53
N GLU A 208 6.82 20.95 14.96
CA GLU A 208 5.48 20.88 15.55
C GLU A 208 4.55 19.89 14.81
N TYR A 209 5.15 18.94 14.08
CA TYR A 209 4.40 18.03 13.23
C TYR A 209 5.00 16.62 13.24
N VAL A 210 4.27 15.68 13.82
CA VAL A 210 4.57 14.25 13.75
C VAL A 210 3.73 13.65 12.64
N GLY A 211 4.35 13.18 11.57
CA GLY A 211 3.63 12.54 10.47
C GLY A 211 3.47 11.05 10.65
N PHE A 212 2.53 10.48 9.91
CA PHE A 212 2.33 9.05 9.84
C PHE A 212 2.02 8.59 8.42
N SER A 213 2.26 7.30 8.17
CA SER A 213 1.70 6.56 7.05
C SER A 213 0.90 5.38 7.59
N SER A 214 -0.36 5.26 7.20
CA SER A 214 -1.28 4.25 7.74
C SER A 214 -1.01 2.83 7.25
N GLY A 215 -0.08 2.68 6.31
CA GLY A 215 0.29 1.42 5.67
C GLY A 215 1.21 1.67 4.49
N PRO A 216 1.81 0.62 3.90
CA PRO A 216 2.71 0.79 2.77
C PRO A 216 1.95 1.30 1.55
N ARG A 217 2.66 2.00 0.64
CA ARG A 217 2.04 2.67 -0.52
C ARG A 217 1.30 1.71 -1.49
N ASN A 218 1.56 0.41 -1.37
CA ASN A 218 1.00 -0.70 -2.14
C ASN A 218 0.03 -1.58 -1.32
N SER A 219 -0.46 -1.11 -0.17
CA SER A 219 -1.47 -1.81 0.65
C SER A 219 -2.77 -2.09 -0.12
N GLU A 220 -3.30 -3.31 -0.01
CA GLU A 220 -4.59 -3.73 -0.57
C GLU A 220 -5.79 -3.00 0.07
N TRP A 221 -5.66 -2.60 1.33
CA TRP A 221 -6.66 -1.85 2.09
C TRP A 221 -6.62 -0.34 1.80
N GLY A 222 -5.74 0.08 0.88
CA GLY A 222 -5.37 1.48 0.69
C GLY A 222 -4.41 1.98 1.77
N TRP A 223 -3.94 3.21 1.58
CA TRP A 223 -3.11 3.92 2.56
C TRP A 223 -3.46 5.41 2.52
N VAL A 224 -3.23 6.08 3.63
CA VAL A 224 -3.28 7.54 3.73
C VAL A 224 -2.08 8.01 4.54
N ASP A 225 -1.43 9.07 4.04
CA ASP A 225 -0.42 9.79 4.80
C ASP A 225 -1.14 10.85 5.61
N GLY A 226 -0.60 11.18 6.76
CA GLY A 226 -1.24 12.13 7.65
C GLY A 226 -0.28 12.68 8.67
N GLY A 227 -0.82 13.40 9.65
CA GLY A 227 -0.02 13.73 10.82
C GLY A 227 -0.82 14.28 11.98
N PHE A 228 -0.08 14.44 13.07
CA PHE A 228 -0.53 14.97 14.34
C PHE A 228 0.04 16.38 14.46
N PRO A 229 -0.68 17.41 13.98
CA PRO A 229 -0.26 18.78 14.22
C PRO A 229 -0.34 19.05 15.73
N GLN A 230 0.77 19.53 16.29
CA GLN A 230 0.86 19.91 17.68
C GLN A 230 -0.02 21.14 17.91
N GLN A 231 -1.13 20.97 18.65
CA GLN A 231 -1.97 22.09 19.03
C GLN A 231 -1.24 22.93 20.09
N LYS A 232 -0.57 24.00 19.66
CA LYS A 232 -0.48 25.21 20.48
C LYS A 232 -1.89 25.79 20.55
N THR A 233 -2.29 26.39 21.67
CA THR A 233 -3.66 26.83 21.99
C THR A 233 -4.28 27.91 21.07
N LYS A 234 -3.84 28.03 19.80
CA LYS A 234 -4.47 28.88 18.78
C LYS A 234 -5.63 28.13 18.13
N GLN A 235 -6.83 28.66 18.36
CA GLN A 235 -8.04 28.33 17.65
C GLN A 235 -7.80 28.40 16.13
N ILE A 236 -7.93 27.26 15.46
CA ILE A 236 -8.41 27.26 14.08
C ILE A 236 -9.81 27.87 14.18
N ALA A 237 -10.03 28.95 13.44
CA ALA A 237 -11.19 29.83 13.55
C ALA A 237 -12.49 29.05 13.87
N ASP A 238 -13.08 29.36 15.03
CA ASP A 238 -14.47 29.05 15.42
C ASP A 238 -14.98 27.60 15.33
N HIS A 239 -14.12 26.59 15.29
CA HIS A 239 -14.49 25.19 15.58
C HIS A 239 -14.14 24.83 17.04
N GLU A 240 -14.74 25.57 17.97
CA GLU A 240 -14.30 25.68 19.36
C GLU A 240 -14.51 24.45 20.26
N LYS A 241 -14.97 23.29 19.77
CA LYS A 241 -15.38 22.21 20.69
C LYS A 241 -14.83 20.80 20.52
N VAL A 242 -14.15 20.44 19.43
CA VAL A 242 -13.36 19.18 19.41
C VAL A 242 -12.21 19.32 18.44
N ALA A 243 -11.03 18.84 18.85
CA ALA A 243 -9.93 18.46 17.96
C ALA A 243 -10.41 17.33 17.02
N SER A 244 -11.19 17.68 16.01
CA SER A 244 -11.66 16.74 14.99
C SER A 244 -10.57 16.53 13.95
N PRO A 245 -10.42 15.31 13.41
CA PRO A 245 -9.55 15.11 12.26
C PRO A 245 -9.95 16.01 11.09
N THR A 246 -8.95 16.60 10.43
CA THR A 246 -9.15 17.38 9.20
C THR A 246 -8.85 16.49 8.01
N LEU A 247 -9.80 16.45 7.08
CA LEU A 247 -9.66 15.73 5.82
C LEU A 247 -9.13 16.68 4.74
N TYR A 248 -8.09 16.24 4.02
CA TYR A 248 -7.54 16.97 2.87
C TYR A 248 -7.89 16.21 1.59
N PHE A 249 -8.45 16.93 0.62
CA PHE A 249 -8.83 16.41 -0.68
C PHE A 249 -7.90 16.99 -1.76
N ASP A 250 -7.27 16.12 -2.56
CA ASP A 250 -6.47 16.56 -3.71
C ASP A 250 -7.37 17.32 -4.68
N ALA A 251 -7.08 18.58 -4.94
CA ALA A 251 -7.94 19.52 -5.65
C ALA A 251 -7.10 20.39 -6.58
N LYS A 252 -6.98 20.01 -7.85
CA LYS A 252 -6.18 20.75 -8.84
C LYS A 252 -7.01 21.16 -10.06
N PRO A 253 -7.05 22.45 -10.42
CA PRO A 253 -6.61 23.60 -9.62
C PRO A 253 -7.59 23.87 -8.46
N VAL A 254 -7.12 24.30 -7.29
CA VAL A 254 -7.96 24.53 -6.09
C VAL A 254 -9.18 25.43 -6.40
N GLU A 255 -8.97 26.45 -7.24
CA GLU A 255 -9.96 27.44 -7.68
C GLU A 255 -11.20 26.80 -8.33
N GLU A 256 -11.00 25.74 -9.11
CA GLU A 256 -12.11 25.05 -9.75
C GLU A 256 -12.95 24.28 -8.74
N PHE A 257 -12.32 23.79 -7.68
CA PHE A 257 -12.99 23.05 -6.63
C PHE A 257 -13.68 23.97 -5.65
N GLU A 258 -13.13 25.15 -5.34
CA GLU A 258 -13.84 26.21 -4.60
C GLU A 258 -15.18 26.55 -5.25
N LYS A 259 -15.20 26.70 -6.59
CA LYS A 259 -16.44 26.94 -7.35
C LYS A 259 -17.42 25.77 -7.24
N LYS A 260 -16.93 24.53 -7.30
CA LYS A 260 -17.76 23.32 -7.15
C LYS A 260 -18.36 23.22 -5.74
N VAL A 261 -17.59 23.56 -4.71
CA VAL A 261 -18.06 23.59 -3.31
C VAL A 261 -19.23 24.56 -3.18
N VAL A 262 -19.08 25.79 -3.66
CA VAL A 262 -20.15 26.80 -3.61
C VAL A 262 -21.36 26.37 -4.44
N ALA A 263 -21.14 25.86 -5.66
CA ALA A 263 -22.22 25.39 -6.53
C ALA A 263 -23.01 24.21 -5.92
N ALA A 264 -22.38 23.40 -5.07
CA ALA A 264 -23.00 22.28 -4.36
C ALA A 264 -23.64 22.68 -3.01
N GLY A 265 -23.63 23.97 -2.63
CA GLY A 265 -24.22 24.46 -1.38
C GLY A 265 -23.28 24.47 -0.17
N GLY A 266 -22.00 24.13 -0.37
CA GLY A 266 -20.96 24.31 0.64
C GLY A 266 -20.44 25.75 0.72
N LYS A 267 -19.49 25.99 1.62
CA LYS A 267 -18.87 27.30 1.83
C LYS A 267 -17.35 27.21 1.70
N VAL A 268 -16.76 28.21 1.06
CA VAL A 268 -15.32 28.47 1.16
C VAL A 268 -15.11 29.37 2.37
N LEU A 269 -14.57 28.81 3.45
CA LEU A 269 -14.32 29.53 4.70
C LEU A 269 -13.08 30.42 4.58
N LYS A 270 -12.04 29.89 3.92
CA LYS A 270 -10.84 30.64 3.57
C LYS A 270 -10.44 30.30 2.15
N PRO A 271 -10.42 31.29 1.25
CA PRO A 271 -10.06 31.06 -0.14
C PRO A 271 -8.64 30.52 -0.31
N LYS A 272 -8.33 30.10 -1.53
CA LYS A 272 -7.00 29.61 -1.91
C LYS A 272 -5.88 30.48 -1.34
N HIS A 273 -4.88 29.86 -0.77
CA HIS A 273 -3.68 30.52 -0.28
C HIS A 273 -2.50 29.55 -0.27
N LYS A 274 -1.29 30.11 -0.38
CA LYS A 274 -0.07 29.31 -0.35
C LYS A 274 0.33 29.00 1.08
N THR A 275 0.75 27.76 1.30
CA THR A 275 1.40 27.28 2.52
C THR A 275 2.78 26.74 2.16
N TYR A 276 3.55 26.33 3.17
CA TYR A 276 4.83 25.65 2.94
C TYR A 276 4.67 24.32 2.19
N TYR A 277 3.54 23.63 2.33
CA TYR A 277 3.33 22.29 1.78
C TYR A 277 2.52 22.26 0.48
N GLY A 278 1.98 23.39 0.02
CA GLY A 278 1.12 23.44 -1.17
C GLY A 278 0.16 24.63 -1.17
N THR A 279 -0.67 24.71 -2.21
CA THR A 279 -1.79 25.66 -2.26
C THR A 279 -3.02 25.01 -1.66
N ILE A 280 -3.69 25.67 -0.72
CA ILE A 280 -4.87 25.10 -0.03
C ILE A 280 -6.04 26.07 0.00
N ALA A 281 -7.26 25.56 0.15
CA ALA A 281 -8.44 26.33 0.55
C ALA A 281 -9.19 25.60 1.68
N GLU A 282 -9.69 26.34 2.66
CA GLU A 282 -10.44 25.79 3.79
C GLU A 282 -11.94 25.92 3.51
N CYS A 283 -12.67 24.82 3.60
CA CYS A 283 -14.06 24.72 3.16
C CYS A 283 -14.94 24.06 4.21
N GLN A 284 -16.25 24.21 4.03
CA GLN A 284 -17.31 23.58 4.81
C GLN A 284 -18.33 22.94 3.86
N ASP A 285 -18.76 21.71 4.15
CA ASP A 285 -19.81 21.02 3.38
C ASP A 285 -21.23 21.47 3.79
N THR A 286 -22.27 20.81 3.26
CA THR A 286 -23.68 21.12 3.58
C THR A 286 -24.10 20.72 4.99
N GLU A 287 -23.34 19.85 5.64
CA GLU A 287 -23.60 19.36 7.01
C GLU A 287 -22.81 20.16 8.07
N GLY A 288 -21.94 21.07 7.64
CA GLY A 288 -21.10 21.89 8.52
C GLY A 288 -19.72 21.32 8.79
N ASN A 289 -19.33 20.20 8.15
CA ASN A 289 -18.03 19.58 8.35
C ASN A 289 -16.92 20.40 7.68
N PHE A 290 -15.83 20.62 8.42
CA PHE A 290 -14.62 21.28 7.93
C PHE A 290 -13.77 20.33 7.09
N PHE A 291 -13.27 20.80 5.95
CA PHE A 291 -12.28 20.08 5.14
C PHE A 291 -11.38 21.04 4.37
N VAL A 292 -10.27 20.52 3.83
CA VAL A 292 -9.29 21.30 3.08
C VAL A 292 -9.17 20.78 1.65
N LEU A 293 -9.26 21.69 0.69
CA LEU A 293 -8.85 21.44 -0.69
C LEU A 293 -7.34 21.66 -0.78
N TYR A 294 -6.62 20.71 -1.39
CA TYR A 294 -5.16 20.69 -1.40
C TYR A 294 -4.60 20.48 -2.79
N GLU A 295 -3.71 21.37 -3.21
CA GLU A 295 -2.92 21.25 -4.43
C GLU A 295 -1.44 21.18 -4.06
N TYR A 296 -0.85 19.99 -4.24
CA TYR A 296 0.59 19.82 -4.14
C TYR A 296 1.26 20.63 -5.26
N ASN A 297 2.06 21.63 -4.88
CA ASN A 297 2.95 22.35 -5.78
C ASN A 297 4.20 21.47 -5.99
N LEU A 298 4.38 20.92 -7.19
CA LEU A 298 5.66 20.28 -7.53
C LEU A 298 6.75 21.37 -7.58
N PRO A 299 7.93 21.18 -6.97
CA PRO A 299 9.13 21.88 -7.41
C PRO A 299 9.48 21.53 -8.86
#